data_AF-A0A9E3G7Y6-F1
#
_entry.id   AF-A0A9E3G7Y6-F1
#
_cell.length_a   1.000
_cell.length_b   1.000
_cell.length_c   1.000
_cell.angle_alpha   90.00
_cell.angle_beta   90.00
_cell.angle_gamma   90.00
#
_symmetry.space_group_name_H-M   'P 1'
#
loop_
_entity.id
_entity.type
_entity.pdbx_description
1 polymer ?
#
loop_
_entity_poly.entity_id
_entity_poly.type
_entity_poly.pdbx_seq_one_letter_code
_entity_poly.pdbx_strand_id
1 'polypeptide(L)'
;MPATPYRNFPHLLIEHDPITSSKDKVEAKTHKVIPKKDFSTKYLKEITTLLDTIASTKVGLALLSSLERAGKDVKIRFPKLFVATYMKCDGGAPNTSKTLGNPFREPIGTPDPLSVLQEAVRKSGLSARSIASFIGDAAESGGADLKINKDIVAAWLNGSKELPKESDRGYRYLVLALEPWLDHGSGAKVTVEYDPWNELTGESTRPAHVGLFHELVHAWYYVSGRQVFTDDHTENERMIIGLPGFDIRATGHHRLYTENRYRDELGMGPRLKVKAGHDPPDRRKRLKGTRPGQVRFPLHRRQRIYSLPRWRRLPHRGTCMAESS
;
A
#
# COMPACT_ATOMS: atom_id res chain seq x y z
N MET A 1 -20.82 -29.60 3.64
CA MET A 1 -19.66 -28.76 3.24
C MET A 1 -19.79 -27.44 3.96
N PRO A 2 -18.79 -26.95 4.71
CA PRO A 2 -18.85 -25.60 5.27
C PRO A 2 -18.97 -24.59 4.10
N ALA A 3 -19.81 -23.58 4.25
CA ALA A 3 -20.01 -22.55 3.23
C ALA A 3 -18.66 -21.87 2.90
N THR A 4 -18.40 -21.62 1.62
CA THR A 4 -17.18 -20.91 1.21
C THR A 4 -17.19 -19.49 1.80
N PRO A 5 -16.15 -19.09 2.55
CA PRO A 5 -16.13 -17.84 3.30
C PRO A 5 -16.25 -16.60 2.41
N TYR A 6 -15.85 -16.68 1.13
CA TYR A 6 -15.96 -15.55 0.20
C TYR A 6 -17.39 -15.08 -0.08
N ARG A 7 -18.41 -15.94 0.03
CA ARG A 7 -19.81 -15.57 -0.27
C ARG A 7 -20.38 -14.46 0.65
N ASN A 8 -19.61 -14.04 1.65
CA ASN A 8 -19.99 -13.03 2.63
C ASN A 8 -19.46 -11.61 2.33
N PHE A 9 -18.86 -11.37 1.14
CA PHE A 9 -18.29 -10.06 0.78
C PHE A 9 -18.99 -9.45 -0.45
N PRO A 10 -20.22 -8.91 -0.32
CA PRO A 10 -20.98 -8.35 -1.44
C PRO A 10 -20.30 -7.17 -2.14
N HIS A 11 -19.38 -6.44 -1.49
CA HIS A 11 -18.66 -5.33 -2.12
C HIS A 11 -17.42 -5.75 -2.92
N LEU A 12 -17.03 -7.03 -2.87
CA LEU A 12 -15.93 -7.56 -3.67
C LEU A 12 -16.49 -8.21 -4.94
N LEU A 13 -16.49 -7.45 -6.03
CA LEU A 13 -17.09 -7.84 -7.31
C LEU A 13 -16.01 -8.45 -8.23
N ILE A 14 -16.29 -9.60 -8.83
CA ILE A 14 -15.42 -10.19 -9.86
C ILE A 14 -16.05 -9.90 -11.22
N GLU A 15 -15.41 -9.05 -12.01
CA GLU A 15 -15.87 -8.66 -13.33
C GLU A 15 -14.99 -9.25 -14.42
N HIS A 16 -15.62 -9.67 -15.51
CA HIS A 16 -14.92 -10.09 -16.72
C HIS A 16 -15.20 -9.08 -17.82
N ASP A 17 -14.16 -8.40 -18.32
CA ASP A 17 -14.32 -7.49 -19.45
C ASP A 17 -14.79 -8.27 -20.68
N PRO A 18 -15.93 -7.92 -21.29
CA PRO A 18 -16.33 -8.60 -22.51
C PRO A 18 -15.30 -8.29 -23.60
N ILE A 19 -14.69 -9.32 -24.18
CA ILE A 19 -13.93 -9.18 -25.43
C ILE A 19 -14.93 -8.68 -26.49
N THR A 20 -14.85 -7.39 -26.85
CA THR A 20 -15.81 -6.69 -27.73
C THR A 20 -15.25 -6.32 -29.11
N SER A 21 -13.96 -6.52 -29.37
CA SER A 21 -13.30 -6.04 -30.60
C SER A 21 -12.81 -7.16 -31.52
N SER A 22 -13.00 -6.99 -32.83
CA SER A 22 -12.47 -7.87 -33.89
C SER A 22 -10.95 -7.79 -34.04
N LYS A 23 -10.30 -6.73 -33.53
CA LYS A 23 -8.83 -6.58 -33.52
C LYS A 23 -8.17 -7.53 -32.51
N ASP A 24 -8.84 -7.84 -31.40
CA ASP A 24 -8.35 -8.74 -30.34
C ASP A 24 -8.23 -10.20 -30.85
N LYS A 25 -8.83 -10.53 -32.00
CA LYS A 25 -8.76 -11.88 -32.62
C LYS A 25 -7.48 -12.14 -33.42
N VAL A 26 -6.71 -11.11 -33.78
CA VAL A 26 -5.57 -11.25 -34.71
C VAL A 26 -4.29 -11.71 -33.98
N GLU A 27 -4.11 -11.33 -32.71
CA GLU A 27 -2.95 -11.74 -31.90
C GLU A 27 -3.14 -13.09 -31.19
N ALA A 28 -4.36 -13.62 -31.13
CA ALA A 28 -4.67 -14.91 -30.47
C ALA A 28 -4.29 -16.16 -31.29
N LYS A 29 -3.66 -16.03 -32.46
CA LYS A 29 -3.42 -17.14 -33.40
C LYS A 29 -2.34 -18.15 -32.98
N THR A 30 -1.53 -17.87 -31.96
CA THR A 30 -0.43 -18.76 -31.52
C THR A 30 -0.73 -19.55 -30.25
N HIS A 31 -1.85 -19.30 -29.57
CA HIS A 31 -2.24 -20.03 -28.35
C HIS A 31 -3.62 -20.67 -28.53
N LYS A 32 -3.82 -21.89 -28.01
CA LYS A 32 -5.12 -22.60 -28.03
C LYS A 32 -6.22 -21.64 -27.55
N VAL A 33 -7.12 -21.26 -28.45
CA VAL A 33 -8.26 -20.40 -28.14
C VAL A 33 -9.20 -21.16 -27.20
N ILE A 34 -9.19 -20.79 -25.92
CA ILE A 34 -10.17 -21.30 -24.96
C ILE A 34 -11.51 -20.62 -25.26
N PRO A 35 -12.63 -21.36 -25.40
CA PRO A 35 -13.94 -20.77 -25.59
C PRO A 35 -14.27 -19.76 -24.47
N LYS A 36 -14.82 -18.60 -24.84
CA LYS A 36 -15.10 -17.46 -23.93
C LYS A 36 -15.89 -17.85 -22.67
N LYS A 37 -16.85 -18.78 -22.79
CA LYS A 37 -17.71 -19.26 -21.69
C LYS A 37 -16.96 -20.15 -20.69
N ASP A 38 -16.01 -20.95 -21.16
CA ASP A 38 -15.20 -21.82 -20.31
C ASP A 38 -14.12 -21.02 -19.60
N PHE A 39 -13.59 -19.98 -20.26
CA PHE A 39 -12.62 -19.07 -19.69
C PHE A 39 -13.18 -18.29 -18.49
N SER A 40 -14.37 -17.69 -18.62
CA SER A 40 -14.98 -16.92 -17.52
C SER A 40 -15.31 -17.77 -16.30
N THR A 41 -15.81 -19.00 -16.51
CA THR A 41 -16.14 -19.94 -15.43
C THR A 41 -14.88 -20.42 -14.71
N LYS A 42 -13.83 -20.77 -15.46
CA LYS A 42 -12.54 -21.19 -14.89
C LYS A 42 -11.88 -20.05 -14.11
N TYR A 43 -11.89 -18.83 -14.65
CA TYR A 43 -11.32 -17.65 -13.99
C TYR A 43 -12.05 -17.30 -12.70
N LEU A 44 -13.39 -17.25 -12.73
CA LEU A 44 -14.18 -16.98 -11.54
C LEU A 44 -13.88 -18.02 -10.45
N LYS A 45 -13.78 -19.30 -10.82
CA LYS A 45 -13.40 -20.37 -9.89
C LYS A 45 -11.99 -20.16 -9.34
N GLU A 46 -11.03 -19.75 -10.16
CA GLU A 46 -9.66 -19.48 -9.75
C GLU A 46 -9.58 -18.33 -8.74
N ILE A 47 -10.12 -17.15 -9.08
CA ILE A 47 -10.13 -15.99 -8.17
C ILE A 47 -10.87 -16.32 -6.86
N THR A 48 -12.00 -17.03 -6.93
CA THR A 48 -12.71 -17.48 -5.73
C THR A 48 -11.82 -18.36 -4.86
N THR A 49 -11.07 -19.28 -5.46
CA THR A 49 -10.12 -20.16 -4.75
C THR A 49 -8.99 -19.36 -4.11
N LEU A 50 -8.45 -18.35 -4.79
CA LEU A 50 -7.43 -17.46 -4.24
C LEU A 50 -7.97 -16.64 -3.05
N LEU A 51 -9.20 -16.12 -3.16
CA LEU A 51 -9.85 -15.37 -2.08
C LEU A 51 -10.17 -16.25 -0.87
N ASP A 52 -10.63 -17.48 -1.09
CA ASP A 52 -10.82 -18.47 -0.02
C ASP A 52 -9.48 -18.81 0.66
N THR A 53 -8.40 -18.93 -0.12
CA THR A 53 -7.04 -19.13 0.41
C THR A 53 -6.60 -17.94 1.26
N ILE A 54 -6.82 -16.71 0.80
CA ILE A 54 -6.55 -15.50 1.57
C ILE A 54 -7.37 -15.49 2.87
N ALA A 55 -8.67 -15.77 2.79
CA ALA A 55 -9.57 -15.79 3.94
C ALA A 55 -9.23 -16.88 4.98
N SER A 56 -8.40 -17.88 4.62
CA SER A 56 -7.96 -18.93 5.55
C SER A 56 -6.95 -18.45 6.59
N THR A 57 -6.31 -17.29 6.37
CA THR A 57 -5.37 -16.68 7.32
C THR A 57 -6.07 -15.59 8.15
N LYS A 58 -5.56 -15.29 9.34
CA LYS A 58 -6.13 -14.27 10.23
C LYS A 58 -5.97 -12.88 9.60
N VAL A 59 -4.79 -12.56 9.07
CA VAL A 59 -4.54 -11.27 8.41
C VAL A 59 -5.35 -11.13 7.11
N GLY A 60 -5.50 -12.20 6.33
CA GLY A 60 -6.31 -12.22 5.12
C GLY A 60 -7.79 -12.01 5.39
N LEU A 61 -8.36 -12.76 6.34
CA LEU A 61 -9.75 -12.56 6.77
C LEU A 61 -9.98 -11.16 7.32
N ALA A 62 -9.04 -10.63 8.11
CA ALA A 62 -9.13 -9.28 8.66
C ALA A 62 -9.11 -8.19 7.57
N LEU A 63 -8.30 -8.37 6.51
CA LEU A 63 -8.25 -7.46 5.36
C LEU A 63 -9.58 -7.49 4.58
N LEU A 64 -10.06 -8.67 4.19
CA LEU A 64 -11.31 -8.82 3.43
C LEU A 64 -12.51 -8.24 4.20
N SER A 65 -12.58 -8.51 5.51
CA SER A 65 -13.59 -7.91 6.38
C SER A 65 -13.48 -6.39 6.48
N SER A 66 -12.28 -5.84 6.34
CA SER A 66 -12.04 -4.39 6.37
C SER A 66 -12.44 -3.70 5.06
N LEU A 67 -12.19 -4.35 3.92
CA LEU A 67 -12.68 -3.93 2.61
C LEU A 67 -14.21 -3.87 2.61
N GLU A 68 -14.86 -4.91 3.13
CA GLU A 68 -16.31 -4.97 3.25
C GLU A 68 -16.88 -3.84 4.13
N ARG A 69 -16.29 -3.62 5.31
CA ARG A 69 -16.70 -2.52 6.20
C ARG A 69 -16.48 -1.13 5.59
N ALA A 70 -15.58 -0.98 4.63
CA ALA A 70 -15.40 0.30 3.93
C ALA A 70 -16.62 0.64 3.05
N GLY A 71 -17.44 -0.36 2.68
CA GLY A 71 -18.70 -0.16 1.95
C GLY A 71 -18.52 0.43 0.54
N LYS A 72 -17.34 0.26 -0.05
CA LYS A 72 -17.03 0.68 -1.42
C LYS A 72 -16.75 -0.56 -2.27
N ASP A 73 -17.19 -0.51 -3.51
CA ASP A 73 -16.97 -1.60 -4.45
C ASP A 73 -15.48 -1.74 -4.78
N VAL A 74 -14.96 -2.95 -4.62
CA VAL A 74 -13.66 -3.39 -5.14
C VAL A 74 -13.94 -4.35 -6.29
N LYS A 75 -13.54 -3.96 -7.50
CA LYS A 75 -13.72 -4.77 -8.70
C LYS A 75 -12.43 -5.50 -9.03
N ILE A 76 -12.42 -6.82 -9.03
CA ILE A 76 -11.29 -7.60 -9.55
C ILE A 76 -11.57 -7.89 -11.03
N ARG A 77 -10.73 -7.36 -11.90
CA ARG A 77 -10.76 -7.57 -13.35
C ARG A 77 -9.57 -8.37 -13.82
N PHE A 78 -9.75 -9.06 -14.94
CA PHE A 78 -8.65 -9.65 -15.67
C PHE A 78 -8.16 -8.67 -16.74
N PRO A 79 -6.87 -8.26 -16.76
CA PRO A 79 -6.37 -7.49 -17.88
C PRO A 79 -6.54 -8.32 -19.15
N LYS A 80 -6.82 -7.67 -20.27
CA LYS A 80 -6.69 -8.35 -21.57
C LYS A 80 -5.29 -8.95 -21.63
N LEU A 81 -5.17 -10.24 -21.98
CA LEU A 81 -3.90 -10.96 -22.11
C LEU A 81 -2.81 -10.01 -22.64
N PHE A 82 -1.66 -9.95 -21.97
CA PHE A 82 -0.47 -9.12 -22.28
C PHE A 82 -0.36 -7.71 -21.67
N VAL A 83 -1.22 -7.28 -20.75
CA VAL A 83 -0.99 -6.00 -20.03
C VAL A 83 -0.53 -6.26 -18.59
N ALA A 84 0.50 -5.52 -18.16
CA ALA A 84 0.99 -5.55 -16.78
C ALA A 84 -0.16 -5.28 -15.79
N THR A 85 -0.10 -5.90 -14.61
CA THR A 85 -1.00 -5.61 -13.48
C THR A 85 -0.91 -4.12 -13.12
N TYR A 86 -2.01 -3.38 -13.25
CA TYR A 86 -2.11 -2.01 -12.76
C TYR A 86 -3.47 -1.78 -12.09
N MET A 87 -3.51 -0.91 -11.08
CA MET A 87 -4.77 -0.48 -10.48
C MET A 87 -5.39 0.67 -11.25
N LYS A 88 -6.72 0.67 -11.35
CA LYS A 88 -7.46 1.78 -11.96
C LYS A 88 -8.60 2.20 -11.04
N CYS A 89 -8.75 3.50 -10.82
CA CYS A 89 -9.91 4.05 -10.16
C CYS A 89 -11.08 4.12 -11.17
N ASP A 90 -12.13 3.34 -10.94
CA ASP A 90 -13.33 3.30 -11.80
C ASP A 90 -14.31 4.42 -11.40
N GLY A 91 -14.38 5.48 -12.21
CA GLY A 91 -15.51 6.42 -12.24
C GLY A 91 -15.32 7.71 -11.44
N GLY A 92 -15.24 8.84 -12.16
CA GLY A 92 -16.40 9.71 -12.35
C GLY A 92 -17.12 10.29 -11.13
N ALA A 93 -16.48 10.46 -9.98
CA ALA A 93 -16.86 11.61 -9.14
C ALA A 93 -16.71 12.87 -10.03
N PRO A 94 -17.68 13.79 -10.08
CA PRO A 94 -17.80 14.82 -11.12
C PRO A 94 -16.64 15.80 -11.08
N ASN A 95 -15.44 15.47 -11.58
CA ASN A 95 -14.24 16.31 -11.40
C ASN A 95 -14.10 16.89 -9.97
N THR A 96 -14.67 16.22 -8.96
CA THR A 96 -14.49 16.49 -7.54
C THR A 96 -13.60 15.43 -6.90
N SER A 97 -13.23 14.38 -7.65
CA SER A 97 -11.81 14.05 -7.73
C SER A 97 -11.19 15.12 -8.65
N LYS A 98 -10.88 16.33 -8.18
CA LYS A 98 -9.69 16.52 -7.34
C LYS A 98 -8.86 15.26 -7.30
N THR A 99 -8.11 15.04 -8.37
CA THR A 99 -6.77 14.49 -8.23
C THR A 99 -6.26 14.75 -6.81
N LEU A 100 -5.80 13.71 -6.10
CA LEU A 100 -4.77 13.91 -5.09
C LEU A 100 -3.46 14.32 -5.80
N GLY A 101 -3.52 15.29 -6.71
CA GLY A 101 -2.46 16.27 -6.75
C GLY A 101 -2.58 16.93 -5.40
N ASN A 102 -1.76 16.47 -4.46
CA ASN A 102 -1.63 17.07 -3.14
C ASN A 102 -2.81 16.77 -2.17
N PRO A 103 -2.57 16.28 -0.94
CA PRO A 103 -3.54 16.46 0.16
C PRO A 103 -3.84 17.97 0.40
N PHE A 104 -3.11 18.87 -0.27
CA PHE A 104 -3.09 20.31 -0.09
C PHE A 104 -3.38 21.15 -1.37
N ARG A 105 -4.08 20.61 -2.39
CA ARG A 105 -4.62 21.46 -3.47
C ARG A 105 -6.11 21.73 -3.28
N GLU A 106 -6.33 22.93 -2.77
CA GLU A 106 -7.58 23.69 -2.70
C GLU A 106 -8.50 23.54 -3.92
N PRO A 107 -9.79 23.21 -3.72
CA PRO A 107 -10.83 24.21 -3.81
C PRO A 107 -10.69 25.18 -2.64
N ILE A 108 -11.18 26.40 -2.84
CA ILE A 108 -11.18 27.49 -1.87
C ILE A 108 -11.53 26.99 -0.45
N GLY A 109 -10.57 27.10 0.49
CA GLY A 109 -10.72 26.81 1.93
C GLY A 109 -10.04 25.53 2.46
N THR A 110 -8.99 25.00 1.83
CA THR A 110 -8.20 23.90 2.43
C THR A 110 -7.20 24.41 3.48
N PRO A 111 -6.96 23.64 4.55
CA PRO A 111 -5.98 24.04 5.55
C PRO A 111 -4.56 24.03 4.95
N ASP A 112 -3.73 25.00 5.36
CA ASP A 112 -2.32 25.03 5.02
C ASP A 112 -1.62 23.71 5.43
N PRO A 113 -0.75 23.11 4.58
CA PRO A 113 -0.10 21.84 4.89
C PRO A 113 0.65 21.79 6.21
N LEU A 114 1.30 22.88 6.60
CA LEU A 114 1.99 22.94 7.88
C LEU A 114 1.00 22.86 9.03
N SER A 115 -0.13 23.57 8.95
CA SER A 115 -1.19 23.49 9.98
C SER A 115 -1.73 22.06 10.16
N VAL A 116 -1.91 21.30 9.07
CA VAL A 116 -2.37 19.90 9.13
C VAL A 116 -1.33 19.00 9.81
N LEU A 117 -0.05 19.14 9.43
CA LEU A 117 1.01 18.33 10.02
C LEU A 117 1.25 18.68 11.50
N GLN A 118 1.16 19.96 11.86
CA GLN A 118 1.21 20.42 13.25
C GLN A 118 0.07 19.85 14.08
N GLU A 119 -1.15 19.88 13.54
CA GLU A 119 -2.31 19.30 14.19
C GLU A 119 -2.18 17.77 14.34
N ALA A 120 -1.68 17.07 13.32
CA ALA A 120 -1.41 15.63 13.39
C ALA A 120 -0.37 15.32 14.48
N VAL A 121 0.71 16.10 14.58
CA VAL A 121 1.69 15.95 15.67
C VAL A 121 1.05 16.20 17.03
N ARG A 122 0.27 17.27 17.17
CA ARG A 122 -0.44 17.60 18.41
C ARG A 122 -1.38 16.46 18.85
N LYS A 123 -2.20 15.93 17.94
CA LYS A 123 -3.08 14.77 18.16
C LYS A 123 -2.29 13.52 18.54
N SER A 124 -1.11 13.34 17.95
CA SER A 124 -0.30 12.13 18.13
C SER A 124 0.46 12.06 19.46
N GLY A 125 0.79 13.21 20.05
CA GLY A 125 1.73 13.28 21.17
C GLY A 125 3.16 12.81 20.83
N LEU A 126 3.49 12.66 19.54
CA LEU A 126 4.82 12.25 19.11
C LEU A 126 5.86 13.33 19.37
N SER A 127 7.04 12.88 19.81
CA SER A 127 8.20 13.76 19.89
C SER A 127 8.86 13.94 18.51
N ALA A 128 9.51 15.09 18.30
CA ALA A 128 10.35 15.31 17.12
C ALA A 128 11.44 14.24 16.95
N ARG A 129 11.92 13.65 18.06
CA ARG A 129 12.87 12.53 18.05
C ARG A 129 12.26 11.27 17.46
N SER A 130 11.04 10.92 17.85
CA SER A 130 10.34 9.72 17.33
C SER A 130 10.08 9.84 15.83
N ILE A 131 9.63 11.01 15.39
CA ILE A 131 9.39 11.31 13.97
C ILE A 131 10.72 11.24 13.18
N ALA A 132 11.79 11.87 13.69
CA ALA A 132 13.10 11.82 13.04
C ALA A 132 13.66 10.40 12.95
N SER A 133 13.49 9.57 13.98
CA SER A 133 13.91 8.17 13.97
C SER A 133 13.21 7.39 12.87
N PHE A 134 11.88 7.50 12.78
CA PHE A 134 11.13 6.85 11.70
C PHE A 134 11.58 7.30 10.31
N ILE A 135 11.76 8.61 10.11
CA ILE A 135 12.22 9.16 8.83
C ILE A 135 13.58 8.58 8.46
N GLY A 136 14.51 8.45 9.42
CA GLY A 136 15.81 7.82 9.22
C GLY A 136 15.69 6.37 8.79
N ASP A 137 14.91 5.56 9.53
CA ASP A 137 14.72 4.13 9.25
C ASP A 137 14.07 3.89 7.88
N ALA A 138 13.06 4.69 7.52
CA ALA A 138 12.38 4.64 6.23
C ALA A 138 13.30 5.10 5.09
N ALA A 139 14.10 6.15 5.31
CA ALA A 139 15.08 6.63 4.33
C ALA A 139 16.16 5.59 4.06
N GLU A 140 16.75 5.00 5.09
CA GLU A 140 17.77 3.94 4.98
C GLU A 140 17.21 2.73 4.23
N SER A 141 16.04 2.26 4.64
CA SER A 141 15.35 1.15 3.98
C SER A 141 14.94 1.47 2.54
N GLY A 142 14.76 2.76 2.25
CA GLY A 142 14.47 3.27 0.93
C GLY A 142 15.70 3.55 0.06
N GLY A 143 16.91 3.33 0.58
CA GLY A 143 18.17 3.67 -0.11
C GLY A 143 18.38 5.17 -0.31
N ALA A 144 17.82 6.00 0.56
CA ALA A 144 17.95 7.45 0.55
C ALA A 144 18.91 7.91 1.65
N ASP A 145 19.95 8.66 1.29
CA ASP A 145 20.81 9.35 2.26
C ASP A 145 20.16 10.67 2.70
N LEU A 146 19.18 10.60 3.61
CA LEU A 146 18.53 11.77 4.18
C LEU A 146 19.07 12.07 5.58
N LYS A 147 19.70 13.23 5.73
CA LYS A 147 20.22 13.74 7.00
C LYS A 147 19.16 14.56 7.74
N ILE A 148 18.09 13.90 8.17
CA ILE A 148 17.02 14.52 8.96
C ILE A 148 17.20 14.13 10.43
N ASN A 149 17.40 15.11 11.30
CA ASN A 149 17.54 14.91 12.74
C ASN A 149 16.37 15.55 13.51
N LYS A 150 16.32 15.30 14.82
CA LYS A 150 15.25 15.81 15.70
C LYS A 150 15.11 17.34 15.66
N ASP A 151 16.20 18.08 15.45
CA ASP A 151 16.21 19.54 15.51
C ASP A 151 15.63 20.11 14.21
N ILE A 152 15.90 19.48 13.07
CA ILE A 152 15.25 19.80 11.79
C ILE A 152 13.74 19.54 11.88
N VAL A 153 13.33 18.39 12.42
CA VAL A 153 11.91 18.08 12.60
C VAL A 153 11.25 19.06 13.57
N ALA A 154 11.89 19.41 14.67
CA ALA A 154 11.36 20.41 15.61
C ALA A 154 11.18 21.78 14.93
N ALA A 155 12.14 22.21 14.10
CA ALA A 155 12.07 23.46 13.35
C ALA A 155 10.96 23.48 12.28
N TRP A 156 10.68 22.33 11.66
CA TRP A 156 9.51 22.19 10.80
C TRP A 156 8.21 22.35 11.58
N LEU A 157 8.10 21.64 12.71
CA LEU A 157 6.85 21.58 13.48
C LEU A 157 6.54 22.88 14.22
N ASN A 158 7.52 23.71 14.55
CA ASN A 158 7.29 25.02 15.16
C ASN A 158 7.23 26.17 14.13
N GLY A 159 7.36 25.87 12.83
CA GLY A 159 7.33 26.86 11.76
C GLY A 159 8.57 27.75 11.66
N SER A 160 9.64 27.49 12.42
CA SER A 160 10.90 28.25 12.33
C SER A 160 11.72 27.90 11.08
N LYS A 161 11.35 26.79 10.41
CA LYS A 161 11.91 26.36 9.13
C LYS A 161 10.79 25.95 8.19
N GLU A 162 10.91 26.34 6.92
CA GLU A 162 10.02 25.90 5.85
C GLU A 162 10.00 24.37 5.77
N LEU A 163 8.81 23.81 5.56
CA LEU A 163 8.66 22.39 5.29
C LEU A 163 9.43 22.00 4.02
N PRO A 164 9.93 20.75 3.94
CA PRO A 164 10.45 20.23 2.69
C PRO A 164 9.32 20.26 1.64
N LYS A 165 9.67 20.49 0.38
CA LYS A 165 8.68 20.54 -0.70
C LYS A 165 8.06 19.16 -0.89
N GLU A 166 6.85 19.08 -1.41
CA GLU A 166 6.20 17.79 -1.73
C GLU A 166 7.04 16.87 -2.64
N SER A 167 7.86 17.49 -3.51
CA SER A 167 8.80 16.77 -4.36
C SER A 167 9.94 16.11 -3.58
N ASP A 168 10.23 16.55 -2.36
CA ASP A 168 11.34 16.07 -1.54
C ASP A 168 10.98 14.78 -0.80
N ARG A 169 11.89 13.80 -0.79
CA ARG A 169 11.69 12.54 -0.05
C ARG A 169 11.47 12.76 1.45
N GLY A 170 12.11 13.79 2.02
CA GLY A 170 11.93 14.14 3.44
C GLY A 170 10.48 14.50 3.78
N TYR A 171 9.80 15.19 2.87
CA TYR A 171 8.36 15.48 3.02
C TYR A 171 7.55 14.19 3.03
N ARG A 172 7.80 13.28 2.09
CA ARG A 172 7.09 12.01 2.00
C ARG A 172 7.24 11.20 3.28
N TYR A 173 8.46 11.03 3.79
CA TYR A 173 8.65 10.29 5.04
C TYR A 173 8.03 10.98 6.25
N LEU A 174 7.99 12.32 6.29
CA LEU A 174 7.26 13.04 7.32
C LEU A 174 5.75 12.73 7.27
N VAL A 175 5.14 12.78 6.09
CA VAL A 175 3.71 12.45 5.92
C VAL A 175 3.43 10.99 6.29
N LEU A 176 4.31 10.06 5.91
CA LEU A 176 4.19 8.65 6.30
C LEU A 176 4.32 8.43 7.80
N ALA A 177 5.19 9.18 8.47
CA ALA A 177 5.35 9.13 9.92
C ALA A 177 4.04 9.48 10.61
N LEU A 178 3.30 10.43 10.04
CA LEU A 178 2.09 11.02 10.61
C LEU A 178 0.79 10.42 10.07
N GLU A 179 0.85 9.53 9.08
CA GLU A 179 -0.31 8.86 8.45
C GLU A 179 -1.42 8.43 9.43
N PRO A 180 -1.14 7.86 10.62
CA PRO A 180 -2.20 7.45 11.56
C PRO A 180 -3.06 8.58 12.13
N TRP A 181 -2.58 9.82 12.09
CA TRP A 181 -3.24 11.00 12.68
C TRP A 181 -3.69 12.02 11.62
N LEU A 182 -3.45 11.73 10.34
CA LEU A 182 -4.01 12.49 9.25
C LEU A 182 -5.48 12.13 9.09
N ASP A 183 -6.29 13.13 8.80
CA ASP A 183 -7.68 12.89 8.45
C ASP A 183 -7.72 12.16 7.09
N HIS A 184 -8.46 11.06 7.04
CA HIS A 184 -8.56 10.23 5.85
C HIS A 184 -9.71 10.71 4.96
N GLY A 185 -9.55 10.54 3.64
CA GLY A 185 -10.62 10.84 2.69
C GLY A 185 -11.80 9.88 2.82
N SER A 186 -12.85 10.13 2.04
CA SER A 186 -14.05 9.26 1.98
C SER A 186 -13.81 7.90 1.32
N GLY A 187 -12.60 7.67 0.80
CA GLY A 187 -12.25 6.57 -0.08
C GLY A 187 -12.90 6.66 -1.47
N ALA A 188 -12.47 5.77 -2.35
CA ALA A 188 -12.96 5.66 -3.73
C ALA A 188 -13.25 4.20 -4.10
N LYS A 189 -14.09 3.98 -5.12
CA LYS A 189 -14.21 2.66 -5.75
C LYS A 189 -12.91 2.35 -6.48
N VAL A 190 -12.49 1.09 -6.47
CA VAL A 190 -11.21 0.68 -7.06
C VAL A 190 -11.37 -0.57 -7.90
N THR A 191 -10.65 -0.60 -9.02
CA THR A 191 -10.50 -1.78 -9.86
C THR A 191 -9.08 -2.32 -9.73
N VAL A 192 -9.00 -3.58 -9.34
CA VAL A 192 -7.80 -4.40 -9.26
C VAL A 192 -7.71 -5.19 -10.56
N GLU A 193 -6.81 -4.82 -11.47
CA GLU A 193 -6.52 -5.66 -12.64
C GLU A 193 -5.50 -6.72 -12.26
N TYR A 194 -5.93 -7.98 -12.13
CA TYR A 194 -5.13 -9.06 -11.61
C TYR A 194 -5.09 -10.27 -12.55
N ASP A 195 -3.87 -10.64 -12.93
CA ASP A 195 -3.56 -11.84 -13.71
C ASP A 195 -2.93 -12.91 -12.80
N PRO A 196 -3.66 -13.99 -12.45
CA PRO A 196 -3.13 -15.06 -11.59
C PRO A 196 -2.05 -15.90 -12.28
N TRP A 197 -1.92 -15.83 -13.61
CA TRP A 197 -0.93 -16.57 -14.40
C TRP A 197 0.32 -15.76 -14.70
N ASN A 198 0.33 -14.47 -14.40
CA ASN A 198 1.53 -13.65 -14.43
C ASN A 198 2.40 -14.00 -13.21
N GLU A 199 2.95 -15.21 -13.23
CA GLU A 199 3.98 -15.62 -12.29
C GLU A 199 5.19 -14.73 -12.54
N LEU A 200 5.45 -13.83 -11.58
CA LEU A 200 6.71 -13.10 -11.53
C LEU A 200 7.85 -14.10 -11.38
N THR A 201 8.39 -14.59 -12.49
CA THR A 201 9.57 -15.45 -12.52
C THR A 201 10.79 -14.66 -12.00
N GLY A 202 11.67 -15.30 -11.21
CA GLY A 202 12.85 -14.69 -10.58
C GLY A 202 13.12 -15.16 -9.13
N GLU A 203 14.03 -14.49 -8.41
CA GLU A 203 14.55 -14.88 -7.06
C GLU A 203 13.51 -15.02 -5.94
N SER A 204 12.25 -14.65 -6.17
CA SER A 204 11.16 -14.93 -5.24
C SER A 204 9.89 -15.25 -6.03
N THR A 205 9.60 -16.53 -6.21
CA THR A 205 8.28 -16.98 -6.67
C THR A 205 7.24 -16.35 -5.75
N ARG A 206 6.34 -15.54 -6.33
CA ARG A 206 5.21 -14.95 -5.63
C ARG A 206 3.96 -15.76 -6.00
N PRO A 207 3.47 -16.66 -5.12
CA PRO A 207 2.23 -17.40 -5.39
C PRO A 207 1.08 -16.44 -5.72
N ALA A 208 0.15 -16.88 -6.56
CA ALA A 208 -0.96 -16.04 -7.02
C ALA A 208 -1.73 -15.41 -5.84
N HIS A 209 -2.11 -16.19 -4.82
CA HIS A 209 -2.82 -15.65 -3.65
C HIS A 209 -2.02 -14.58 -2.86
N VAL A 210 -0.68 -14.61 -2.88
CA VAL A 210 0.17 -13.57 -2.30
C VAL A 210 0.18 -12.32 -3.18
N GLY A 211 0.24 -12.49 -4.50
CA GLY A 211 0.08 -11.40 -5.46
C GLY A 211 -1.28 -10.71 -5.33
N LEU A 212 -2.37 -11.48 -5.31
CA LEU A 212 -3.72 -10.92 -5.12
C LEU A 212 -3.87 -10.23 -3.76
N PHE A 213 -3.34 -10.82 -2.68
CA PHE A 213 -3.35 -10.17 -1.37
C PHE A 213 -2.64 -8.80 -1.41
N HIS A 214 -1.47 -8.72 -2.05
CA HIS A 214 -0.74 -7.47 -2.23
C HIS A 214 -1.60 -6.39 -2.91
N GLU A 215 -2.27 -6.74 -4.02
CA GLU A 215 -3.18 -5.81 -4.68
C GLU A 215 -4.38 -5.44 -3.80
N LEU A 216 -4.93 -6.38 -3.02
CA LEU A 216 -6.03 -6.07 -2.10
C LEU A 216 -5.62 -5.12 -0.97
N VAL A 217 -4.36 -5.13 -0.53
CA VAL A 217 -3.86 -4.13 0.42
C VAL A 217 -3.82 -2.76 -0.23
N HIS A 218 -3.38 -2.63 -1.49
CA HIS A 218 -3.49 -1.37 -2.24
C HIS A 218 -4.95 -0.92 -2.28
N ALA A 219 -5.86 -1.80 -2.73
CA ALA A 219 -7.30 -1.52 -2.80
C ALA A 219 -7.83 -1.02 -1.47
N TRP A 220 -7.40 -1.60 -0.35
CA TRP A 220 -7.79 -1.18 0.98
C TRP A 220 -7.42 0.28 1.28
N TYR A 221 -6.22 0.75 0.93
CA TYR A 221 -5.86 2.16 1.10
C TYR A 221 -6.73 3.09 0.26
N TYR A 222 -7.08 2.70 -0.98
CA TYR A 222 -7.98 3.47 -1.85
C TYR A 222 -9.40 3.54 -1.27
N VAL A 223 -10.02 2.39 -0.94
CA VAL A 223 -11.42 2.36 -0.47
C VAL A 223 -11.60 2.97 0.92
N SER A 224 -10.56 2.98 1.75
CA SER A 224 -10.58 3.59 3.08
C SER A 224 -10.17 5.06 3.10
N GLY A 225 -9.76 5.63 1.96
CA GLY A 225 -9.28 7.00 1.86
C GLY A 225 -7.96 7.24 2.60
N ARG A 226 -7.23 6.17 2.90
CA ARG A 226 -5.94 6.19 3.63
C ARG A 226 -4.74 6.35 2.71
N GLN A 227 -4.94 6.35 1.40
CA GLN A 227 -3.85 6.53 0.45
C GLN A 227 -3.22 7.92 0.63
N VAL A 228 -1.92 7.93 0.93
CA VAL A 228 -1.18 9.15 1.21
C VAL A 228 -0.62 9.77 -0.07
N PHE A 229 -0.07 8.96 -0.97
CA PHE A 229 0.49 9.42 -2.23
C PHE A 229 -0.26 8.78 -3.40
N THR A 230 -0.53 9.57 -4.44
CA THR A 230 -1.01 9.07 -5.73
C THR A 230 0.02 8.18 -6.42
N ASP A 231 -0.43 7.50 -7.46
CA ASP A 231 0.17 6.34 -8.12
C ASP A 231 1.71 6.37 -8.38
N ASP A 232 2.30 5.15 -8.41
CA ASP A 232 3.70 4.78 -8.71
C ASP A 232 4.82 5.23 -7.77
N HIS A 233 4.52 5.76 -6.58
CA HIS A 233 5.56 5.98 -5.59
C HIS A 233 6.12 4.66 -5.04
N THR A 234 7.42 4.45 -5.20
CA THR A 234 8.15 3.31 -4.63
C THR A 234 7.92 3.15 -3.12
N GLU A 235 7.67 4.25 -2.41
CA GLU A 235 7.31 4.25 -0.98
C GLU A 235 5.99 3.52 -0.68
N ASN A 236 4.96 3.68 -1.53
CA ASN A 236 3.70 2.96 -1.39
C ASN A 236 3.95 1.45 -1.52
N GLU A 237 4.67 1.02 -2.56
CA GLU A 237 5.05 -0.38 -2.74
C GLU A 237 5.78 -0.95 -1.52
N ARG A 238 6.75 -0.21 -0.96
CA ARG A 238 7.50 -0.63 0.23
C ARG A 238 6.60 -0.79 1.46
N MET A 239 5.60 0.07 1.61
CA MET A 239 4.60 -0.04 2.68
C MET A 239 3.69 -1.24 2.49
N ILE A 240 3.21 -1.47 1.28
CA ILE A 240 2.33 -2.60 0.96
C ILE A 240 3.06 -3.93 1.15
N ILE A 241 4.34 -3.99 0.75
CA ILE A 241 5.20 -5.15 1.03
C ILE A 241 5.41 -5.32 2.54
N GLY A 242 5.52 -4.22 3.29
CA GLY A 242 5.91 -4.24 4.70
C GLY A 242 7.41 -4.42 4.85
N LEU A 243 8.21 -3.63 4.12
CA LEU A 243 9.65 -3.59 4.34
C LEU A 243 9.97 -3.00 5.73
N PRO A 244 11.08 -3.41 6.36
CA PRO A 244 11.61 -2.73 7.54
C PRO A 244 11.67 -1.21 7.29
N GLY A 245 11.37 -0.40 8.31
CA GLY A 245 11.25 1.07 8.20
C GLY A 245 9.91 1.59 7.62
N PHE A 246 9.22 0.81 6.78
CA PHE A 246 7.91 1.19 6.22
C PHE A 246 6.73 0.45 6.88
N ASP A 247 6.96 -0.76 7.42
CA ASP A 247 5.98 -1.53 8.18
C ASP A 247 5.71 -0.94 9.56
N ILE A 248 6.68 -0.25 10.16
CA ILE A 248 6.60 0.31 11.51
C ILE A 248 6.30 1.80 11.42
N ARG A 249 5.29 2.30 12.13
CA ARG A 249 4.96 3.73 12.23
C ARG A 249 5.84 4.43 13.27
N ALA A 250 5.85 5.76 13.30
CA ALA A 250 6.62 6.53 14.29
C ALA A 250 6.27 6.23 15.76
N THR A 251 5.09 5.65 16.02
CA THR A 251 4.68 5.12 17.34
C THR A 251 5.28 3.76 17.70
N GLY A 252 6.00 3.10 16.79
CA GLY A 252 6.37 1.69 16.93
C GLY A 252 5.22 0.72 16.60
N HIS A 253 4.04 1.23 16.25
CA HIS A 253 2.93 0.39 15.80
C HIS A 253 3.13 -0.04 14.37
N HIS A 254 2.93 -1.31 14.10
CA HIS A 254 3.02 -1.81 12.74
C HIS A 254 1.74 -1.53 11.94
N ARG A 255 1.88 -1.46 10.61
CA ARG A 255 0.74 -1.45 9.69
C ARG A 255 -0.10 -2.70 9.87
N LEU A 256 -1.42 -2.57 9.69
CA LEU A 256 -2.35 -3.68 9.91
C LEU A 256 -2.17 -4.77 8.84
N TYR A 257 -2.06 -4.36 7.58
CA TYR A 257 -2.02 -5.24 6.43
C TYR A 257 -0.77 -4.96 5.60
N THR A 258 0.06 -5.98 5.41
CA THR A 258 1.23 -5.96 4.52
C THR A 258 1.45 -7.35 3.93
N GLU A 259 2.07 -7.44 2.75
CA GLU A 259 2.43 -8.71 2.11
C GLU A 259 3.25 -9.58 3.07
N ASN A 260 4.24 -9.01 3.75
CA ASN A 260 5.11 -9.75 4.67
C ASN A 260 4.38 -10.33 5.89
N ARG A 261 3.33 -9.67 6.39
CA ARG A 261 2.48 -10.23 7.46
C ARG A 261 1.67 -11.43 6.96
N TYR A 262 1.16 -11.34 5.74
CA TYR A 262 0.47 -12.46 5.12
C TYR A 262 1.40 -13.64 4.83
N ARG A 263 2.62 -13.36 4.35
CA ARG A 263 3.67 -14.36 4.16
C ARG A 263 4.06 -15.05 5.48
N ASP A 264 4.18 -14.31 6.57
CA ASP A 264 4.50 -14.85 7.90
C ASP A 264 3.44 -15.86 8.37
N GLU A 265 2.15 -15.55 8.24
CA GLU A 265 1.07 -16.49 8.59
C GLU A 265 1.04 -17.75 7.72
N LEU A 266 1.59 -17.68 6.51
CA LEU A 266 1.74 -18.83 5.60
C LEU A 266 3.03 -19.64 5.86
N GLY A 267 3.86 -19.23 6.83
CA GLY A 267 5.18 -19.82 7.06
C GLY A 267 6.18 -19.54 5.94
N MET A 268 5.95 -18.49 5.14
CA MET A 268 6.81 -18.08 4.04
C MET A 268 7.85 -17.05 4.50
N GLY A 269 9.04 -17.08 3.90
CA GLY A 269 10.04 -16.04 4.12
C GLY A 269 9.56 -14.66 3.62
N PRO A 270 9.98 -13.56 4.28
CA PRO A 270 9.58 -12.21 3.91
C PRO A 270 10.17 -11.80 2.56
N ARG A 271 9.45 -10.94 1.85
CA ARG A 271 9.96 -10.19 0.71
C ARG A 271 10.79 -9.02 1.23
N LEU A 272 12.06 -8.97 0.82
CA LEU A 272 13.03 -8.02 1.33
C LEU A 272 13.31 -6.83 0.40
N LYS A 273 12.81 -6.89 -0.84
CA LYS A 273 13.08 -5.88 -1.88
C LYS A 273 11.87 -5.68 -2.77
N VAL A 274 11.70 -4.45 -3.26
CA VAL A 274 10.88 -4.17 -4.45
C VAL A 274 11.66 -4.74 -5.65
N LYS A 275 10.98 -5.35 -6.63
CA LYS A 275 11.66 -5.67 -7.89
C LYS A 275 12.19 -4.34 -8.44
N ALA A 276 13.41 -4.31 -8.96
CA ALA A 276 13.89 -3.16 -9.74
C ALA A 276 13.10 -3.11 -11.06
N GLY A 277 11.80 -2.80 -10.98
CA GLY A 277 11.02 -2.39 -12.13
C GLY A 277 11.43 -0.96 -12.42
N HIS A 278 11.89 -0.73 -13.65
CA HIS A 278 12.27 0.56 -14.22
C HIS A 278 12.00 1.75 -13.29
N ASP A 279 13.04 2.25 -12.62
CA ASP A 279 13.03 3.68 -12.32
C ASP A 279 12.60 4.36 -13.62
N PRO A 280 11.52 5.16 -13.65
CA PRO A 280 11.16 5.90 -14.84
C PRO A 280 12.43 6.60 -15.28
N PRO A 281 12.90 6.39 -16.54
CA PRO A 281 14.25 6.78 -16.94
C PRO A 281 14.48 8.18 -16.45
N ASP A 282 15.37 8.31 -15.47
CA ASP A 282 15.68 9.58 -14.86
C ASP A 282 15.99 10.50 -16.03
N ARG A 283 15.28 11.64 -16.13
CA ARG A 283 15.48 12.66 -17.17
C ARG A 283 16.90 13.24 -17.15
N ARG A 284 17.87 12.61 -16.47
CA ARG A 284 19.31 12.80 -16.62
C ARG A 284 19.83 12.24 -17.94
N LYS A 285 19.29 12.75 -19.05
CA LYS A 285 20.18 13.14 -20.17
C LYS A 285 20.98 14.36 -19.70
N ARG A 286 22.09 14.09 -19.01
CA ARG A 286 23.34 14.87 -18.98
C ARG A 286 24.08 14.50 -17.69
N LEU A 287 25.03 13.59 -17.83
CA LEU A 287 26.43 13.84 -17.52
C LEU A 287 27.22 12.68 -18.12
N LYS A 288 27.93 12.98 -19.21
CA LYS A 288 28.95 12.10 -19.76
C LYS A 288 30.09 12.01 -18.75
N GLY A 289 30.53 10.80 -18.47
CA GLY A 289 31.89 10.52 -18.00
C GLY A 289 32.01 10.28 -16.50
N THR A 290 32.18 9.02 -16.11
CA THR A 290 33.27 8.57 -15.23
C THR A 290 33.33 7.04 -15.20
N ARG A 291 34.55 6.51 -15.04
CA ARG A 291 34.99 5.13 -15.30
C ARG A 291 34.60 4.14 -14.17
N PRO A 292 34.59 2.81 -14.43
CA PRO A 292 34.24 1.81 -13.43
C PRO A 292 35.40 1.53 -12.48
N GLY A 293 35.15 1.62 -11.18
CA GLY A 293 36.08 1.26 -10.11
C GLY A 293 35.36 0.53 -8.99
N GLN A 294 35.77 -0.72 -8.79
CA GLN A 294 35.49 -1.68 -7.72
C GLN A 294 34.74 -1.17 -6.47
N VAL A 295 33.62 -1.82 -6.13
CA VAL A 295 33.04 -1.78 -4.78
C VAL A 295 33.12 -3.18 -4.18
N ARG A 296 33.93 -3.32 -3.12
CA ARG A 296 33.95 -4.48 -2.22
C ARG A 296 32.82 -4.32 -1.20
N PHE A 297 32.03 -5.37 -0.99
CA PHE A 297 31.05 -5.44 0.09
C PHE A 297 31.71 -5.90 1.40
N PRO A 298 31.47 -5.24 2.55
CA PRO A 298 31.80 -5.83 3.83
C PRO A 298 30.70 -6.78 4.29
N LEU A 299 31.12 -7.97 4.71
CA LEU A 299 30.34 -8.96 5.44
C LEU A 299 30.08 -8.51 6.89
N HIS A 300 28.90 -8.92 7.39
CA HIS A 300 28.43 -9.00 8.78
C HIS A 300 27.71 -7.81 9.42
N ARG A 301 26.45 -8.07 9.84
CA ARG A 301 26.10 -8.10 11.27
C ARG A 301 24.82 -8.88 11.53
N ARG A 302 24.87 -9.73 12.58
CA ARG A 302 23.79 -10.60 13.07
C ARG A 302 22.52 -9.78 13.37
N GLN A 303 21.40 -10.12 12.74
CA GLN A 303 20.08 -9.64 13.15
C GLN A 303 19.70 -10.27 14.49
N ARG A 304 19.39 -9.43 15.49
CA ARG A 304 18.75 -9.86 16.73
C ARG A 304 17.28 -10.13 16.42
N ILE A 305 16.85 -11.36 16.69
CA ILE A 305 15.44 -11.75 16.68
C ILE A 305 14.77 -11.05 17.86
N TYR A 306 13.86 -10.11 17.59
CA TYR A 306 13.00 -9.54 18.63
C TYR A 306 11.79 -10.46 18.81
N SER A 307 11.68 -11.07 19.99
CA SER A 307 10.49 -11.79 20.44
C SER A 307 9.33 -10.81 20.65
N LEU A 308 8.18 -11.08 20.02
CA LEU A 308 6.94 -10.32 20.18
C LEU A 308 6.49 -10.25 21.66
N PRO A 309 6.02 -9.10 22.19
CA PRO A 309 5.42 -9.05 23.51
C PRO A 309 4.06 -9.76 23.52
N ARG A 310 3.83 -10.60 24.55
CA ARG A 310 2.50 -11.14 24.88
C ARG A 310 1.52 -9.99 25.16
N TRP A 311 0.45 -9.92 24.39
CA TRP A 311 -0.68 -9.02 24.60
C TRP A 311 -1.30 -9.24 25.99
N ARG A 312 -1.18 -8.27 26.89
CA ARG A 312 -2.06 -8.15 28.07
C ARG A 312 -3.29 -7.36 27.67
N ARG A 313 -4.48 -7.92 27.95
CA ARG A 313 -5.75 -7.22 27.81
C ARG A 313 -5.76 -5.99 28.73
N LEU A 314 -6.05 -4.82 28.17
CA LEU A 314 -6.40 -3.64 28.95
C LEU A 314 -7.81 -3.83 29.56
N PRO A 315 -8.04 -3.43 30.82
CA PRO A 315 -9.36 -3.50 31.43
C PRO A 315 -10.25 -2.36 30.91
N HIS A 316 -11.50 -2.71 30.59
CA HIS A 316 -12.58 -1.72 30.49
C HIS A 316 -12.81 -1.08 31.87
N ARG A 317 -12.65 0.25 31.96
CA ARG A 317 -13.27 1.06 33.01
C ARG A 317 -14.30 1.96 32.35
N GLY A 318 -15.56 1.76 32.72
CA GLY A 318 -16.66 2.69 32.45
C GLY A 318 -16.80 3.70 33.58
N THR A 319 -17.71 4.66 33.37
CA THR A 319 -18.62 5.25 34.39
C THR A 319 -19.49 6.29 33.68
N CYS A 320 -20.82 6.11 33.70
CA CYS A 320 -21.78 7.20 33.64
C CYS A 320 -22.45 7.24 35.01
N MET A 321 -22.26 8.33 35.74
CA MET A 321 -23.08 8.74 36.88
C MET A 321 -23.77 10.05 36.49
N ALA A 322 -25.03 10.13 36.89
CA ALA A 322 -25.97 11.19 36.61
C ALA A 322 -25.62 12.52 37.30
N GLU A 323 -26.09 13.62 36.74
CA GLU A 323 -26.56 14.75 37.53
C GLU A 323 -27.91 15.25 36.99
N SER A 324 -28.75 15.59 37.96
CA SER A 324 -30.12 16.06 37.94
C SER A 324 -30.27 17.51 37.49
N SER A 325 -31.37 17.80 36.79
CA SER A 325 -32.23 18.97 37.03
C SER A 325 -33.65 18.61 36.62
#